data_AF-A0A6P4FBP4-F1
#
_entry.id   AF-A0A6P4FBP4-F1
#
_cell.length_a   1.000
_cell.length_b   1.000
_cell.length_c   1.000
_cell.angle_alpha   90.00
_cell.angle_beta   90.00
_cell.angle_gamma   90.00
#
_symmetry.space_group_name_H-M   'P 1'
#
loop_
_entity.id
_entity.type
_entity.pdbx_description
1 polymer ?
#
loop_
_entity_poly.entity_id
_entity_poly.type
_entity_poly.pdbx_seq_one_letter_code
_entity_poly.pdbx_strand_id
1 'polypeptide(L)'
;MTAIRRRHATELETISVTVPEIAVEAYENAISTVCATVGIFEFDEEEKLWRVEGVKDTGHAEDELAAALALAALTTGVNADLERTNTETEGWLARTYESFPAQEVGKRFIVRGSHLDEAPDSNRITITLDAGMAFGSGEHGSTRGCLRALD
;
A
#
# COMPACT_ATOMS: atom_id res chain seq x y z
N MET A 1 -17.76 1.90 24.25
CA MET A 1 -16.40 1.42 24.57
C MET A 1 -15.43 2.28 23.79
N THR A 2 -14.66 3.10 24.48
CA THR A 2 -13.79 4.12 23.88
C THR A 2 -12.61 3.44 23.20
N ALA A 3 -12.52 3.53 21.87
CA ALA A 3 -11.36 3.06 21.12
C ALA A 3 -10.11 3.79 21.62
N ILE A 4 -9.21 3.06 22.26
CA ILE A 4 -7.91 3.58 22.68
C ILE A 4 -7.15 3.91 21.39
N ARG A 5 -6.99 5.20 21.08
CA ARG A 5 -6.08 5.67 20.03
C ARG A 5 -4.66 5.23 20.40
N ARG A 6 -4.20 4.12 19.82
CA ARG A 6 -2.80 3.69 19.90
C ARG A 6 -1.96 4.69 19.10
N ARG A 7 -0.93 5.26 19.74
CA ARG A 7 -0.11 6.38 19.25
C ARG A 7 1.24 5.96 18.64
N HIS A 8 1.52 4.67 18.50
CA HIS A 8 2.77 4.16 17.93
C HIS A 8 2.47 3.30 16.70
N ALA A 9 3.33 3.37 15.69
CA ALA A 9 3.34 2.42 14.60
C ALA A 9 3.58 1.03 15.19
N THR A 10 2.57 0.16 15.13
CA THR A 10 2.74 -1.25 15.45
C THR A 10 3.47 -1.91 14.29
N GLU A 11 4.30 -2.92 14.55
CA GLU A 11 4.79 -3.80 13.48
C GLU A 11 3.59 -4.45 12.79
N LEU A 12 3.55 -4.37 11.46
CA LEU A 12 2.49 -5.01 10.66
C LEU A 12 3.04 -6.30 10.06
N GLU A 13 2.15 -7.26 9.87
CA GLU A 13 2.39 -8.48 9.11
C GLU A 13 1.34 -8.63 8.01
N THR A 14 1.76 -9.12 6.85
CA THR A 14 0.88 -9.65 5.82
C THR A 14 0.72 -11.13 6.10
N ILE A 15 -0.51 -11.56 6.31
CA ILE A 15 -0.88 -12.98 6.37
C ILE A 15 -1.50 -13.39 5.04
N SER A 16 -1.21 -14.60 4.57
CA SER A 16 -1.76 -15.10 3.31
C SER A 16 -1.97 -16.60 3.31
N VAL A 17 -2.92 -17.05 2.50
CA VAL A 17 -3.16 -18.45 2.17
C VAL A 17 -3.32 -18.60 0.65
N THR A 18 -2.95 -19.76 0.12
CA THR A 18 -3.17 -20.10 -1.28
C THR A 18 -4.20 -21.22 -1.36
N VAL A 19 -5.31 -20.99 -2.07
CA VAL A 19 -6.46 -21.89 -2.13
C VAL A 19 -7.05 -21.96 -3.54
N PRO A 20 -7.71 -23.06 -3.93
CA PRO A 20 -8.49 -23.11 -5.16
C PRO A 20 -9.69 -22.17 -5.10
N GLU A 21 -10.20 -21.77 -6.27
CA GLU A 21 -11.32 -20.83 -6.45
C GLU A 21 -12.53 -21.12 -5.53
N ILE A 22 -12.88 -22.40 -5.36
CA ILE A 22 -14.02 -22.84 -4.53
C ILE A 22 -13.89 -22.47 -3.04
N ALA A 23 -12.68 -22.24 -2.55
CA ALA A 23 -12.42 -21.94 -1.15
C ALA A 23 -12.15 -20.46 -0.88
N VAL A 24 -12.00 -19.63 -1.91
CA VAL A 24 -11.63 -18.20 -1.80
C VAL A 24 -12.56 -17.45 -0.85
N GLU A 25 -13.88 -17.55 -1.05
CA GLU A 25 -14.86 -16.83 -0.23
C GLU A 25 -14.78 -17.20 1.25
N ALA A 26 -14.56 -18.48 1.57
CA ALA A 26 -14.46 -18.92 2.96
C ALA A 26 -13.20 -18.38 3.64
N TYR A 27 -12.08 -18.37 2.93
CA TYR A 27 -10.81 -17.87 3.45
C TYR A 27 -10.73 -16.34 3.48
N GLU A 28 -11.40 -15.64 2.56
CA GLU A 28 -11.61 -14.19 2.61
C GLU A 28 -12.39 -13.79 3.88
N ASN A 29 -13.51 -14.47 4.13
CA ASN A 29 -14.31 -14.26 5.34
C ASN A 29 -13.50 -14.57 6.61
N ALA A 30 -12.63 -15.59 6.58
CA ALA A 30 -11.77 -15.91 7.71
C ALA A 30 -10.74 -14.80 7.97
N ILE A 31 -10.00 -14.36 6.95
CA ILE A 31 -8.96 -13.33 7.07
C ILE A 31 -9.57 -11.97 7.45
N SER A 32 -10.73 -11.61 6.91
CA SER A 32 -11.44 -10.36 7.24
C SER A 32 -11.93 -10.28 8.70
N THR A 33 -11.91 -11.39 9.45
CA THR A 33 -12.20 -11.37 10.89
C THR A 33 -11.14 -10.59 11.67
N VAL A 34 -9.89 -10.60 11.21
CA VAL A 34 -8.74 -9.99 11.91
C VAL A 34 -8.01 -8.92 11.11
N CYS A 35 -8.24 -8.87 9.79
CA CYS A 35 -7.67 -7.88 8.88
C CYS A 35 -8.75 -6.89 8.43
N ALA A 36 -8.45 -5.58 8.47
CA ALA A 36 -9.39 -4.55 8.04
C ALA A 36 -9.63 -4.55 6.52
N THR A 37 -8.68 -5.08 5.76
CA THR A 37 -8.75 -5.21 4.29
C THR A 37 -8.21 -6.57 3.88
N VAL A 38 -8.83 -7.15 2.86
CA VAL A 38 -8.40 -8.42 2.25
C VAL A 38 -8.19 -8.19 0.76
N GLY A 39 -7.08 -8.70 0.23
CA GLY A 39 -6.76 -8.76 -1.18
C GLY A 39 -6.87 -10.19 -1.69
N ILE A 40 -7.36 -10.35 -2.92
CA ILE A 40 -7.44 -11.62 -3.62
C ILE A 40 -6.71 -11.46 -4.94
N PHE A 41 -5.74 -12.35 -5.19
CA PHE A 41 -4.90 -12.34 -6.37
C PHE A 41 -4.87 -13.71 -7.02
N GLU A 42 -4.87 -13.75 -8.34
CA GLU A 42 -4.57 -14.97 -9.07
C GLU A 42 -3.09 -15.34 -8.82
N PHE A 43 -2.86 -16.56 -8.33
CA PHE A 43 -1.53 -17.04 -7.99
C PHE A 43 -0.99 -17.98 -9.07
N ASP A 44 -1.85 -18.85 -9.60
CA ASP A 44 -1.54 -19.77 -10.69
C ASP A 44 -2.79 -19.97 -11.57
N GLU A 45 -2.71 -19.55 -12.83
CA GLU A 45 -3.82 -19.63 -13.80
C GLU A 45 -4.07 -21.07 -14.28
N GLU A 46 -3.02 -21.89 -14.37
CA GLU A 46 -3.12 -23.28 -14.84
C GLU A 46 -3.81 -24.16 -13.78
N GLU A 47 -3.39 -24.01 -12.53
CA GLU A 47 -3.91 -24.76 -11.38
C GLU A 47 -5.13 -24.07 -10.72
N LYS A 48 -5.52 -22.88 -11.21
CA LYS A 48 -6.62 -22.04 -10.69
C LYS A 48 -6.50 -21.78 -9.18
N LEU A 49 -5.29 -21.46 -8.75
CA LEU A 49 -4.98 -21.13 -7.37
C LEU A 49 -5.03 -19.62 -7.17
N TRP A 50 -5.57 -19.23 -6.02
CA TRP A 50 -5.80 -17.86 -5.61
C TRP A 50 -5.11 -17.61 -4.28
N ARG A 51 -4.39 -16.49 -4.20
CA ARG A 51 -3.80 -15.99 -2.96
C ARG A 51 -4.78 -15.04 -2.31
N VAL A 52 -5.19 -15.35 -1.09
CA VAL A 52 -6.02 -14.48 -0.24
C VAL A 52 -5.12 -13.95 0.86
N GLU A 53 -5.02 -12.63 1.00
CA GLU A 53 -4.11 -12.01 1.96
C GLU A 53 -4.69 -10.79 2.65
N GLY A 54 -4.19 -10.48 3.84
CA GLY A 54 -4.58 -9.30 4.60
C GLY A 54 -3.44 -8.79 5.48
N VAL A 55 -3.50 -7.51 5.83
CA VAL A 55 -2.50 -6.86 6.70
C VAL A 55 -3.10 -6.59 8.06
N LYS A 56 -2.36 -6.96 9.12
CA LYS A 56 -2.75 -6.78 10.52
C LYS A 56 -1.56 -6.42 11.39
N ASP A 57 -1.82 -5.93 12.60
CA ASP A 57 -0.80 -5.80 13.64
C ASP A 57 -0.24 -7.20 13.98
N THR A 58 1.09 -7.30 14.11
CA THR A 58 1.76 -8.55 14.48
C THR A 58 1.21 -9.09 15.80
N GLY A 59 0.75 -10.34 15.80
CA GLY A 59 0.21 -11.01 17.00
C GLY A 59 -1.19 -10.55 17.44
N HIS A 60 -1.86 -9.69 16.68
CA HIS A 60 -3.25 -9.33 16.94
C HIS A 60 -4.22 -10.49 16.68
N ALA A 61 -5.17 -10.74 17.59
CA ALA A 61 -6.30 -11.65 17.35
C ALA A 61 -5.93 -13.06 16.82
N GLU A 62 -4.80 -13.62 17.26
CA GLU A 62 -4.26 -14.90 16.76
C GLU A 62 -5.21 -16.09 16.98
N ASP A 63 -5.88 -16.14 18.14
CA ASP A 63 -6.84 -17.21 18.44
C ASP A 63 -8.09 -17.12 17.54
N GLU A 64 -8.54 -15.90 17.22
CA GLU A 64 -9.68 -15.65 16.33
C GLU A 64 -9.32 -16.03 14.90
N LEU A 65 -8.12 -15.67 14.43
CA LEU A 65 -7.60 -16.08 13.13
C LEU A 65 -7.52 -17.60 13.01
N ALA A 66 -6.95 -18.28 14.01
CA ALA A 66 -6.81 -19.73 14.00
C ALA A 66 -8.19 -20.43 13.95
N ALA A 67 -9.15 -19.94 14.75
CA ALA A 67 -10.51 -20.48 14.75
C ALA A 67 -11.23 -20.25 13.40
N ALA A 68 -11.08 -19.07 12.82
CA ALA A 68 -11.71 -18.72 11.54
C ALA A 68 -11.14 -19.52 10.38
N LEU A 69 -9.82 -19.70 10.31
CA LEU A 69 -9.16 -20.54 9.30
C LEU A 69 -9.56 -22.01 9.43
N ALA A 70 -9.65 -22.52 10.67
CA ALA A 70 -10.12 -23.89 10.90
C ALA A 70 -11.56 -24.10 10.42
N LEU A 71 -12.44 -23.13 10.65
CA LEU A 71 -13.82 -23.17 10.15
C LEU A 71 -13.89 -23.12 8.62
N ALA A 72 -13.06 -22.29 7.97
CA ALA A 72 -12.97 -22.23 6.52
C ALA A 72 -12.53 -23.58 5.94
N ALA A 73 -11.52 -24.21 6.54
CA ALA A 73 -11.04 -25.53 6.13
C ALA A 73 -12.12 -26.62 6.29
N LEU A 74 -12.85 -26.64 7.42
CA LEU A 74 -13.93 -27.59 7.65
C LEU A 74 -15.09 -27.41 6.66
N THR A 75 -15.41 -26.17 6.30
CA THR A 75 -16.56 -25.86 5.43
C THR A 75 -16.27 -26.16 3.96
N THR A 76 -15.02 -25.92 3.53
CA THR A 76 -14.59 -26.10 2.14
C THR A 76 -13.97 -27.47 1.87
N GLY A 77 -13.50 -28.17 2.90
CA GLY A 77 -12.68 -29.38 2.76
C GLY A 77 -11.24 -29.11 2.29
N VAL A 78 -10.83 -27.85 2.18
CA VAL A 78 -9.50 -27.43 1.72
C VAL A 78 -8.67 -27.00 2.93
N ASN A 79 -7.53 -27.64 3.15
CA ASN A 79 -6.52 -27.15 4.09
C ASN A 79 -5.55 -26.23 3.34
N ALA A 80 -5.25 -25.08 3.94
CA ALA A 80 -4.29 -24.12 3.40
C ALA A 80 -3.25 -23.77 4.46
N ASP A 81 -1.99 -23.65 4.03
CA ASP A 81 -0.90 -23.21 4.90
C ASP A 81 -0.95 -21.69 5.06
N LEU A 82 -0.88 -21.23 6.32
CA LEU A 82 -0.80 -19.81 6.64
C LEU A 82 0.63 -19.31 6.51
N GLU A 83 0.86 -18.45 5.53
CA GLU A 83 2.12 -17.72 5.37
C GLU A 83 2.06 -16.37 6.09
N ARG A 84 3.22 -15.90 6.57
CA ARG A 84 3.37 -14.61 7.25
C ARG A 84 4.62 -13.91 6.77
N THR A 85 4.49 -12.65 6.42
CA THR A 85 5.62 -11.79 6.03
C THR A 85 5.55 -10.47 6.79
N ASN A 86 6.70 -9.97 7.26
CA ASN A 86 6.75 -8.65 7.88
C ASN A 86 6.42 -7.56 6.85
N THR A 87 5.54 -6.64 7.21
CA THR A 87 5.13 -5.51 6.37
C THR A 87 5.80 -4.25 6.90
N GLU A 88 6.68 -3.65 6.10
CA GLU A 88 7.33 -2.39 6.46
C GLU A 88 6.29 -1.28 6.66
N THR A 89 6.13 -0.84 7.90
CA THR A 89 5.20 0.23 8.30
C THR A 89 5.80 1.62 8.20
N GLU A 90 7.13 1.71 8.21
CA GLU A 90 7.85 2.96 8.34
C GLU A 90 8.70 3.27 7.10
N GLY A 91 8.93 4.55 6.87
CA GLY A 91 9.90 5.02 5.88
C GLY A 91 9.44 4.94 4.42
N TRP A 92 8.30 4.33 4.06
CA TRP A 92 7.81 4.42 2.68
C TRP A 92 7.49 5.87 2.29
N LEU A 93 6.69 6.57 3.09
CA LEU A 93 6.35 7.97 2.82
C LEU A 93 7.59 8.88 2.82
N ALA A 94 8.54 8.63 3.74
CA ALA A 94 9.80 9.36 3.77
C ALA A 94 10.66 9.08 2.52
N ARG A 95 10.80 7.82 2.11
CA ARG A 95 11.51 7.43 0.88
C ARG A 95 10.83 8.03 -0.37
N THR A 96 9.50 7.99 -0.45
CA THR A 96 8.75 8.61 -1.55
C THR A 96 8.98 10.13 -1.58
N TYR A 97 8.94 10.78 -0.42
CA TYR A 97 9.20 12.20 -0.30
C TYR A 97 10.63 12.58 -0.70
N GLU A 98 11.65 11.85 -0.20
CA GLU A 98 13.06 12.03 -0.56
C GLU A 98 13.35 11.71 -2.03
N SER A 99 12.58 10.81 -2.64
CA SER A 99 12.78 10.43 -4.05
C SER A 99 12.23 11.45 -5.05
N PHE A 100 11.44 12.44 -4.60
CA PHE A 100 10.80 13.40 -5.51
C PHE A 100 11.80 14.43 -6.06
N PRO A 101 12.14 14.38 -7.36
CA PRO A 101 13.23 15.18 -7.90
C PRO A 101 12.77 16.59 -8.29
N ALA A 102 13.74 17.47 -8.56
CA ALA A 102 13.47 18.67 -9.34
C ALA A 102 13.22 18.30 -10.82
N GLN A 103 12.19 18.90 -11.43
CA GLN A 103 11.71 18.57 -12.76
C GLN A 103 11.54 19.84 -13.60
N GLU A 104 12.24 19.90 -14.73
CA GLU A 104 12.01 20.97 -15.71
C GLU A 104 10.75 20.72 -16.54
N VAL A 105 9.89 21.73 -16.65
CA VAL A 105 8.66 21.67 -17.44
C VAL A 105 8.62 22.84 -18.42
N GLY A 106 8.74 22.55 -19.71
CA GLY A 106 8.84 23.60 -20.73
C GLY A 106 10.18 24.34 -20.66
N LYS A 107 10.18 25.62 -21.01
CA LYS A 107 11.35 26.51 -20.96
C LYS A 107 11.39 27.37 -19.70
N ARG A 108 10.23 27.73 -19.14
CA ARG A 108 10.13 28.71 -18.05
C ARG A 108 9.90 28.11 -16.67
N PHE A 109 9.48 26.86 -16.54
CA PHE A 109 9.13 26.30 -15.24
C PHE A 109 10.08 25.19 -14.78
N ILE A 110 10.29 25.15 -13.47
CA ILE A 110 10.85 24.02 -12.74
C ILE A 110 9.96 23.73 -11.53
N VAL A 111 9.61 22.45 -11.32
CA VAL A 111 8.84 21.98 -10.17
C VAL A 111 9.77 21.15 -9.28
N ARG A 112 9.79 21.38 -7.98
CA ARG A 112 10.74 20.71 -7.08
C ARG A 112 10.17 20.43 -5.69
N GLY A 113 10.77 19.47 -5.01
CA GLY A 113 10.51 19.19 -3.61
C GLY A 113 10.98 20.33 -2.71
N SER A 114 10.22 20.59 -1.63
CA SER A 114 10.62 21.51 -0.55
C SER A 114 11.85 21.01 0.23
N HIS A 115 12.07 19.69 0.30
CA HIS A 115 13.22 19.06 0.96
C HIS A 115 14.55 19.26 0.25
N LEU A 116 14.52 19.70 -1.01
CA LEU A 116 15.74 20.05 -1.71
C LEU A 116 16.19 21.41 -1.16
N ASP A 117 17.37 21.49 -0.55
CA ASP A 117 17.88 22.74 0.03
C ASP A 117 18.55 23.64 -1.03
N GLU A 118 19.09 23.04 -2.08
CA GLU A 118 19.79 23.77 -3.14
C GLU A 118 18.81 24.46 -4.09
N ALA A 119 18.79 25.79 -4.08
CA ALA A 119 18.03 26.55 -5.06
C ALA A 119 18.52 26.19 -6.48
N PRO A 120 17.61 25.91 -7.43
CA PRO A 120 18.02 25.58 -8.78
C PRO A 120 18.75 26.77 -9.41
N ASP A 121 19.93 26.51 -9.97
CA ASP A 121 20.70 27.50 -10.73
C ASP A 121 20.04 27.74 -12.09
N SER A 122 18.93 28.49 -12.07
CA SER A 122 18.08 28.68 -13.22
C SER A 122 17.31 30.00 -13.16
N ASN A 123 17.21 30.69 -14.30
CA ASN A 123 16.32 31.85 -14.48
C ASN A 123 14.84 31.46 -14.64
N ARG A 124 14.49 30.20 -14.34
CA ARG A 124 13.14 29.65 -14.45
C ARG A 124 12.30 30.00 -13.22
N ILE A 125 11.00 30.10 -13.42
CA ILE A 125 10.00 30.19 -12.36
C ILE A 125 10.00 28.86 -11.61
N THR A 126 10.37 28.91 -10.35
CA THR A 126 10.46 27.74 -9.48
C THR A 126 9.17 27.55 -8.68
N ILE A 127 8.52 26.41 -8.88
CA ILE A 127 7.35 25.97 -8.10
C ILE A 127 7.86 24.93 -7.09
N THR A 128 7.81 25.26 -5.80
CA THR A 128 8.26 24.37 -4.72
C THR A 128 7.06 23.82 -3.96
N LEU A 129 7.02 22.50 -3.75
CA LEU A 129 5.91 21.81 -3.11
C LEU A 129 6.33 20.55 -2.34
N ASP A 130 5.45 20.09 -1.47
CA ASP A 130 5.52 18.78 -0.80
C ASP A 130 4.77 17.74 -1.65
N ALA A 131 5.47 16.95 -2.47
CA ALA A 131 4.82 16.02 -3.41
C ALA A 131 3.94 14.95 -2.74
N GLY A 132 4.15 14.66 -1.45
CA GLY A 132 3.29 13.77 -0.67
C GLY A 132 2.01 14.42 -0.11
N MET A 133 1.93 15.75 -0.07
CA MET A 133 0.82 16.50 0.53
C MET A 133 0.06 17.38 -0.46
N ALA A 134 0.68 17.70 -1.61
CA ALA A 134 0.13 18.57 -2.63
C ALA A 134 -0.19 17.79 -3.92
N PHE A 135 -1.42 17.94 -4.41
CA PHE A 135 -1.76 17.48 -5.76
C PHE A 135 -1.14 18.40 -6.82
N GLY A 136 -0.71 17.84 -7.94
CA GLY A 136 -0.12 18.60 -9.04
C GLY A 136 1.39 18.79 -8.94
N SER A 137 2.12 17.79 -8.45
CA SER A 137 3.59 17.75 -8.37
C SER A 137 4.32 17.87 -9.71
N GLY A 138 3.61 17.74 -10.83
CA GLY A 138 4.21 17.68 -12.16
C GLY A 138 4.59 16.27 -12.59
N GLU A 139 4.49 15.24 -11.74
CA GLU A 139 4.75 13.86 -12.16
C GLU A 139 3.65 13.32 -13.09
N HIS A 140 2.41 13.78 -12.91
CA HIS A 140 1.31 13.44 -13.79
C HIS A 140 1.27 14.33 -15.04
N GLY A 141 0.91 13.74 -16.18
CA GLY A 141 0.93 14.40 -17.49
C GLY A 141 0.02 15.63 -17.61
N SER A 142 -1.09 15.66 -16.86
CA SER A 142 -2.03 16.78 -16.87
C SER A 142 -1.39 18.07 -16.34
N THR A 143 -0.73 18.04 -15.19
CA THR A 143 -0.04 19.20 -14.62
C THR A 143 1.06 19.70 -15.56
N ARG A 144 1.87 18.79 -16.13
CA ARG A 144 2.90 19.15 -17.12
C ARG A 144 2.30 19.80 -18.36
N GLY A 145 1.18 19.28 -18.84
CA GLY A 145 0.45 19.83 -19.98
C GLY A 145 0.00 21.26 -19.73
N CYS A 146 -0.59 21.53 -18.56
CA CYS A 146 -1.00 22.88 -18.18
C CYS A 146 0.19 23.84 -18.06
N LEU A 147 1.28 23.44 -17.41
CA LEU A 147 2.47 24.28 -17.28
C LEU A 147 3.12 24.58 -18.63
N ARG A 148 3.18 23.60 -19.54
CA ARG A 148 3.66 23.81 -20.92
C ARG A 148 2.74 24.71 -21.74
N ALA A 149 1.43 24.68 -21.48
CA ALA A 149 0.50 25.57 -22.16
C ALA A 149 0.62 27.03 -21.68
N LEU A 150 1.12 27.24 -20.45
CA LEU A 150 1.38 28.56 -19.86
C LEU A 150 2.79 29.10 -20.15
N ASP A 151 3.66 28.28 -20.74
CA ASP A 151 5.05 28.57 -21.06
C ASP A 151 5.19 29.61 -22.18
#